data_AF-A0A1H5SGH1-F1
#
_entry.id   AF-A0A1H5SGH1-F1
#
_cell.length_a   1.000
_cell.length_b   1.000
_cell.length_c   1.000
_cell.angle_alpha   90.00
_cell.angle_beta   90.00
_cell.angle_gamma   90.00
#
_symmetry.space_group_name_H-M   'P 1'
#
loop_
_entity.id
_entity.type
_entity.pdbx_description
1 polymer ?
#
loop_
_entity_poly.entity_id
_entity_poly.type
_entity_poly.pdbx_seq_one_letter_code
_entity_poly.pdbx_strand_id
1 'polypeptide(L)'
;MLLAHVFHKLARSVHWSGQRLARGGLNNKICQFYVGENDMKKQMQQGFTLIELMIVVAIIGILAAIALPAYQDYTIRSKMSEVVLAASACRTTVTEVSQTGFAAAPAANGFGCGEDATGPVSQYVQTVQTTDAGVVQVEVRNIDGAVNGEIVELRPFTDADATTAAVANDFVRGTAQPIRAWLCGPSASGSLEDKYLPATCRD
;
A
#
# COMPACT_ATOMS: atom_id res chain seq x y z
N MET A 1 27.96 2.01 8.85
CA MET A 1 29.00 2.54 9.77
C MET A 1 28.44 3.49 10.85
N LEU A 2 27.31 4.19 10.63
CA LEU A 2 26.63 4.99 11.68
C LEU A 2 25.96 4.16 12.80
N LEU A 3 25.47 2.95 12.50
CA LEU A 3 24.78 2.09 13.48
C LEU A 3 25.67 1.56 14.62
N ALA A 4 26.97 1.35 14.38
CA ALA A 4 27.91 0.87 15.40
C ALA A 4 28.21 1.93 16.48
N HIS A 5 28.15 3.22 16.12
CA HIS A 5 28.42 4.32 17.05
C HIS A 5 27.27 4.57 18.04
N VAL A 6 26.03 4.25 17.66
CA VAL A 6 24.87 4.41 18.54
C VAL A 6 24.86 3.35 19.64
N PHE A 7 25.24 2.11 19.32
CA PHE A 7 25.32 1.00 20.28
C PHE A 7 26.38 1.22 21.38
N HIS A 8 27.52 1.82 21.05
CA HIS A 8 28.57 2.06 22.04
C HIS A 8 28.22 3.17 23.05
N LYS A 9 27.28 4.07 22.72
CA LYS A 9 26.91 5.21 23.57
C LYS A 9 25.85 4.86 24.62
N LEU A 10 24.98 3.88 24.35
CA LEU A 10 23.92 3.43 25.28
C LEU A 10 24.42 2.46 26.36
N ALA A 11 25.54 1.76 26.14
CA ALA A 11 26.08 0.79 27.10
C ALA A 11 26.80 1.43 28.32
N ARG A 12 27.07 2.74 28.31
CA ARG A 12 27.83 3.42 29.38
C ARG A 12 26.99 4.05 30.49
N SER A 13 25.66 4.07 30.39
CA SER A 13 24.81 4.83 31.33
C SER A 13 24.20 4.01 32.47
N VAL A 14 24.43 2.69 32.54
CA VAL A 14 23.84 1.86 33.60
C VAL A 14 24.81 1.71 34.77
N HIS A 15 24.94 2.79 35.56
CA HIS A 15 25.65 2.78 36.84
C HIS A 15 24.72 2.21 37.92
N TRP A 16 24.80 0.90 38.16
CA TRP A 16 24.13 0.25 39.29
C TRP A 16 24.81 0.64 40.60
N SER A 17 24.23 1.60 41.31
CA SER A 17 24.58 1.91 42.70
C SER A 17 24.06 0.78 43.60
N GLY A 18 24.94 -0.17 43.93
CA GLY A 18 24.67 -1.19 44.94
C GLY A 18 24.63 -0.59 46.36
N GLN A 19 23.42 -0.41 46.90
CA GLN A 19 23.25 -0.11 48.32
C GLN A 19 23.21 -1.40 49.14
N ARG A 20 24.28 -1.60 49.89
CA ARG A 20 24.40 -2.51 51.04
C ARG A 20 23.48 -2.00 52.16
N LEU A 21 22.52 -2.80 52.61
CA LEU A 21 21.88 -2.58 53.91
C LEU A 21 22.04 -3.80 54.81
N ALA A 22 22.34 -3.49 56.06
CA ALA A 22 23.00 -4.31 57.03
C ALA A 22 22.05 -5.12 57.92
N ARG A 23 22.67 -6.03 58.67
CA ARG A 23 22.16 -6.93 59.70
C ARG A 23 21.30 -6.26 60.80
N GLY A 24 20.31 -7.02 61.26
CA GLY A 24 19.71 -7.04 62.61
C GLY A 24 18.59 -8.09 62.60
N GLY A 25 18.43 -9.07 63.49
CA GLY A 25 18.86 -9.22 64.87
C GLY A 25 17.61 -9.38 65.75
N LEU A 26 17.39 -10.61 66.27
CA LEU A 26 16.55 -11.03 67.42
C LEU A 26 15.07 -11.48 67.21
N ASN A 27 14.87 -12.75 67.60
CA ASN A 27 13.87 -13.34 68.51
C ASN A 27 12.42 -13.64 68.09
N ASN A 28 12.20 -14.94 67.84
CA ASN A 28 11.34 -15.88 68.62
C ASN A 28 10.01 -15.35 69.20
N LYS A 29 8.87 -15.76 68.62
CA LYS A 29 7.84 -16.64 69.25
C LYS A 29 6.45 -16.51 68.59
N ILE A 30 5.86 -17.69 68.34
CA ILE A 30 4.43 -18.04 68.46
C ILE A 30 3.47 -17.50 67.39
N CYS A 31 3.05 -18.39 66.48
CA CYS A 31 1.66 -18.85 66.34
C CYS A 31 1.58 -19.84 65.17
N GLN A 32 1.62 -21.13 65.48
CA GLN A 32 1.37 -22.23 64.55
C GLN A 32 -0.03 -22.74 64.86
N PHE A 33 -1.01 -22.28 64.09
CA PHE A 33 -2.37 -22.83 64.08
C PHE A 33 -2.53 -23.63 62.77
N TYR A 34 -2.68 -24.95 62.91
CA TYR A 34 -2.91 -25.87 61.81
C TYR A 34 -4.30 -25.62 61.19
N VAL A 35 -4.32 -25.11 59.96
CA VAL A 35 -5.47 -25.25 59.04
C VAL A 35 -4.99 -26.18 57.93
N GLY A 36 -5.73 -27.26 57.69
CA GLY A 36 -5.42 -28.27 56.68
C GLY A 36 -5.17 -27.64 55.31
N GLU A 37 -3.93 -27.78 54.85
CA GLU A 37 -3.46 -27.31 53.56
C GLU A 37 -3.87 -28.35 52.51
N ASN A 38 -4.93 -28.07 51.75
CA ASN A 38 -5.07 -28.69 50.45
C ASN A 38 -3.83 -28.26 49.67
N ASP A 39 -2.96 -29.21 49.34
CA ASP A 39 -1.75 -29.06 48.52
C ASP A 39 -2.08 -28.43 47.16
N MET A 40 -2.29 -27.12 47.16
CA MET A 40 -2.32 -26.29 45.98
C MET A 40 -0.87 -26.20 45.56
N LYS A 41 -0.42 -27.17 44.74
CA LYS A 41 0.88 -27.17 44.07
C LYS A 41 1.07 -25.79 43.48
N LYS A 42 1.83 -24.95 44.20
CA LYS A 42 2.16 -23.59 43.83
C LYS A 42 3.06 -23.74 42.62
N GLN A 43 2.43 -23.78 41.44
CA GLN A 43 3.11 -23.70 40.16
C GLN A 43 3.95 -22.43 40.28
N MET A 44 5.26 -22.60 40.49
CA MET A 44 6.20 -21.49 40.54
C MET A 44 6.08 -20.82 39.18
N GLN A 45 5.36 -19.71 39.11
CA GLN A 45 5.27 -18.94 37.89
C GLN A 45 6.67 -18.42 37.59
N GLN A 46 7.34 -19.10 36.66
CA GLN A 46 8.56 -18.62 36.03
C GLN A 46 8.16 -17.40 35.20
N GLY A 47 8.17 -16.23 35.84
CA GLY A 47 7.90 -14.97 35.18
C GLY A 47 9.00 -14.67 34.15
N PHE A 48 8.59 -14.21 32.97
CA PHE A 48 9.49 -13.64 31.97
C PHE A 48 10.34 -12.56 32.64
N THR A 49 11.67 -12.66 32.50
CA THR A 49 12.54 -11.67 33.10
C THR A 49 12.41 -10.35 32.33
N LEU A 50 12.47 -9.22 33.04
CA LEU A 50 12.38 -7.90 32.41
C LEU A 50 13.50 -7.69 31.36
N ILE A 51 14.65 -8.33 31.57
CA ILE A 51 15.77 -8.31 30.63
C ILE A 51 15.47 -9.08 29.34
N GLU A 52 14.76 -10.20 29.42
CA GLU A 52 14.37 -11.00 28.26
C GLU A 52 13.38 -10.22 27.40
N LEU A 53 12.42 -9.54 28.03
CA LEU A 53 11.47 -8.69 27.33
C LEU A 53 12.15 -7.47 26.66
N MET A 54 13.14 -6.86 27.31
CA MET A 54 13.91 -5.75 26.73
C MET A 54 14.66 -6.16 25.46
N ILE A 55 15.24 -7.37 25.42
CA ILE A 55 15.96 -7.86 24.24
C ILE A 55 14.97 -8.08 23.08
N VAL A 56 13.79 -8.65 23.36
CA VAL A 56 12.75 -8.88 22.34
C VAL A 56 12.32 -7.56 21.71
N VAL A 57 12.04 -6.54 22.51
CA VAL A 57 11.64 -5.21 22.01
C VAL A 57 12.77 -4.56 21.19
N ALA A 58 14.04 -4.74 21.59
CA ALA A 58 15.18 -4.24 20.83
C ALA A 58 15.29 -4.87 19.43
N ILE A 59 15.06 -6.18 19.31
CA ILE A 59 15.10 -6.88 18.02
C ILE A 59 13.91 -6.43 17.14
N ILE A 60 12.70 -6.37 17.70
CA ILE A 60 11.50 -5.91 16.97
C ILE A 60 11.69 -4.48 16.47
N GLY A 61 12.32 -3.60 17.25
CA GLY A 61 12.60 -2.22 16.86
C GLY A 61 13.49 -2.12 15.61
N ILE A 62 14.52 -2.98 15.50
CA ILE A 62 15.41 -3.01 14.33
C ILE A 62 14.66 -3.53 13.09
N LEU A 63 13.90 -4.62 13.24
CA LEU A 63 13.13 -5.20 12.14
C LEU A 63 12.07 -4.23 11.62
N ALA A 64 11.36 -3.55 12.52
CA ALA A 64 10.33 -2.57 12.17
C ALA A 64 10.90 -1.39 11.37
N ALA A 65 12.08 -0.89 11.72
CA ALA A 65 12.72 0.23 11.02
C ALA A 65 13.01 -0.07 9.53
N ILE A 66 13.33 -1.33 9.20
CA ILE A 66 13.58 -1.77 7.82
C ILE A 66 12.26 -2.12 7.11
N ALA A 67 11.33 -2.74 7.82
CA ALA A 67 10.09 -3.25 7.23
C ALA A 67 9.05 -2.16 6.94
N LEU A 68 8.99 -1.09 7.76
CA LEU A 68 7.97 -0.06 7.66
C LEU A 68 7.90 0.64 6.28
N PRO A 69 9.01 1.14 5.69
CA PRO A 69 8.94 1.81 4.39
C PRO A 69 8.46 0.86 3.28
N ALA A 70 8.95 -0.39 3.27
CA ALA A 70 8.52 -1.38 2.28
C ALA A 70 7.04 -1.77 2.44
N TYR A 71 6.54 -1.80 3.68
CA TYR A 71 5.13 -2.06 3.97
C TYR A 71 4.24 -0.92 3.47
N GLN A 72 4.65 0.34 3.63
CA GLN A 72 3.92 1.48 3.10
C GLN A 72 3.76 1.40 1.58
N ASP A 73 4.86 1.19 0.85
CA ASP A 73 4.84 1.02 -0.61
C ASP A 73 3.92 -0.12 -1.05
N TYR A 74 3.94 -1.24 -0.32
CA TYR A 74 3.04 -2.38 -0.57
C TYR A 74 1.56 -2.00 -0.37
N THR A 75 1.24 -1.27 0.70
CA THR A 75 -0.14 -0.82 0.94
C THR A 75 -0.63 0.18 -0.11
N ILE A 76 0.25 1.08 -0.58
CA ILE A 76 -0.07 2.02 -1.66
C ILE A 76 -0.40 1.22 -2.93
N ARG A 77 0.48 0.29 -3.32
CA ARG A 77 0.29 -0.55 -4.51
C ARG A 77 -0.97 -1.40 -4.46
N SER A 78 -1.28 -1.94 -3.28
CA SER A 78 -2.50 -2.72 -3.07
C SER A 78 -3.75 -1.87 -3.36
N LYS A 79 -3.80 -0.65 -2.84
CA LYS A 79 -4.90 0.30 -3.11
C LYS A 79 -4.93 0.79 -4.56
N MET A 80 -3.77 0.97 -5.19
CA MET A 80 -3.68 1.32 -6.62
C MET A 80 -4.30 0.27 -7.55
N SER A 81 -4.46 -0.98 -7.09
CA SER A 81 -5.17 -1.99 -7.88
C SER A 81 -6.65 -1.67 -8.06
N GLU A 82 -7.29 -0.96 -7.10
CA GLU A 82 -8.65 -0.44 -7.26
C GLU A 82 -8.71 0.67 -8.31
N VAL A 83 -7.71 1.55 -8.32
CA VAL A 83 -7.60 2.64 -9.31
C VAL A 83 -7.52 2.07 -10.72
N VAL A 84 -6.65 1.08 -10.93
CA VAL A 84 -6.53 0.39 -12.22
C VAL A 84 -7.83 -0.34 -12.59
N LEU A 85 -8.50 -0.95 -11.62
CA LEU A 85 -9.77 -1.65 -11.84
C LEU A 85 -10.89 -0.69 -12.27
N ALA A 86 -10.91 0.55 -11.78
CA ALA A 86 -11.89 1.56 -12.17
C ALA A 86 -11.84 1.88 -13.68
N ALA A 87 -10.67 1.74 -14.31
CA ALA A 87 -10.52 1.89 -15.76
C ALA A 87 -11.20 0.78 -16.58
N SER A 88 -11.52 -0.38 -15.97
CA SER A 88 -12.00 -1.56 -16.70
C SER A 88 -13.38 -1.38 -17.36
N ALA A 89 -14.24 -0.54 -16.77
CA ALA A 89 -15.53 -0.20 -17.34
C ALA A 89 -15.35 0.50 -18.70
N CYS A 90 -14.54 1.56 -18.73
CA CYS A 90 -14.22 2.28 -19.95
C CYS A 90 -13.45 1.41 -20.95
N ARG A 91 -12.50 0.59 -20.49
CA ARG A 91 -11.79 -0.37 -21.36
C ARG A 91 -12.74 -1.22 -22.19
N THR A 92 -13.82 -1.72 -21.56
CA THR A 92 -14.81 -2.57 -22.22
C THR A 92 -15.57 -1.79 -23.28
N THR A 93 -16.10 -0.60 -22.93
CA THR A 93 -16.83 0.24 -23.88
C THR A 93 -15.98 0.72 -25.05
N VAL A 94 -14.75 1.16 -24.80
CA VAL A 94 -13.80 1.58 -25.84
C VAL A 94 -13.49 0.41 -26.79
N THR A 95 -13.31 -0.79 -26.24
CA THR A 95 -13.08 -2.00 -27.06
C THR A 95 -14.30 -2.34 -27.92
N GLU A 96 -15.51 -2.25 -27.38
CA GLU A 96 -16.75 -2.50 -28.14
C GLU A 96 -16.95 -1.48 -29.27
N VAL A 97 -16.73 -0.20 -28.97
CA VAL A 97 -16.83 0.89 -29.94
C VAL A 97 -15.78 0.74 -31.04
N SER A 98 -14.57 0.27 -30.73
CA SER A 98 -13.53 0.03 -31.74
C SER A 98 -13.93 -1.01 -32.81
N GLN A 99 -14.90 -1.87 -32.50
CA GLN A 99 -15.41 -2.88 -33.41
C GLN A 99 -16.67 -2.42 -34.16
N THR A 100 -17.54 -1.67 -33.49
CA THR A 100 -18.84 -1.27 -34.02
C THR A 100 -18.83 0.11 -34.68
N GLY A 101 -17.98 1.01 -34.21
CA GLY A 101 -17.83 2.39 -34.64
C GLY A 101 -18.99 3.31 -34.25
N PHE A 102 -18.66 4.54 -33.90
CA PHE A 102 -19.58 5.67 -33.81
C PHE A 102 -19.86 6.31 -35.17
N ALA A 103 -20.92 7.12 -35.24
CA ALA A 103 -21.25 7.86 -36.46
C ALA A 103 -20.25 8.98 -36.78
N ALA A 104 -19.56 9.50 -35.75
CA ALA A 104 -18.52 10.51 -35.85
C ALA A 104 -17.45 10.24 -34.79
N ALA A 105 -16.29 10.89 -34.89
CA ALA A 105 -15.23 10.76 -33.90
C ALA A 105 -15.75 11.15 -32.50
N PRO A 106 -15.47 10.35 -31.46
CA PRO A 106 -15.90 10.67 -30.11
C PRO A 106 -15.17 11.92 -29.62
N ALA A 107 -15.86 12.75 -28.85
CA ALA A 107 -15.21 13.76 -28.04
C ALA A 107 -14.56 13.12 -26.81
N ALA A 108 -13.71 13.88 -26.10
CA ALA A 108 -13.30 13.50 -24.75
C ALA A 108 -14.55 13.24 -23.89
N ASN A 109 -14.49 12.20 -23.07
CA ASN A 109 -15.60 11.72 -22.26
C ASN A 109 -16.85 11.25 -23.02
N GLY A 110 -16.69 10.85 -24.29
CA GLY A 110 -17.79 10.50 -25.20
C GLY A 110 -18.02 9.01 -25.46
N PHE A 111 -17.45 8.10 -24.66
CA PHE A 111 -17.52 6.64 -24.85
C PHE A 111 -18.69 5.96 -24.11
N GLY A 112 -19.27 6.61 -23.10
CA GLY A 112 -20.49 6.17 -22.41
C GLY A 112 -20.28 5.12 -21.32
N CYS A 113 -19.10 5.09 -20.69
CA CYS A 113 -18.73 4.24 -19.56
C CYS A 113 -18.96 4.84 -18.17
N GLY A 114 -19.55 6.04 -18.06
CA GLY A 114 -19.73 6.75 -16.78
C GLY A 114 -18.55 7.66 -16.44
N GLU A 115 -17.74 7.98 -17.43
CA GLU A 115 -16.80 9.08 -17.43
C GLU A 115 -17.52 10.44 -17.30
N ASP A 116 -16.78 11.51 -16.99
CA ASP A 116 -17.30 12.85 -16.60
C ASP A 116 -17.85 12.97 -15.16
N ALA A 117 -17.52 12.02 -14.28
CA ALA A 117 -17.77 12.22 -12.85
C ALA A 117 -17.03 13.47 -12.33
N THR A 118 -17.77 14.46 -11.84
CA THR A 118 -17.22 15.72 -11.31
C THR A 118 -16.75 15.62 -9.85
N GLY A 119 -16.70 14.41 -9.30
CA GLY A 119 -16.38 14.15 -7.91
C GLY A 119 -15.93 12.70 -7.70
N PRO A 120 -15.51 12.35 -6.46
CA PRO A 120 -15.00 11.02 -6.15
C PRO A 120 -15.92 9.90 -6.62
N VAL A 121 -15.37 9.07 -7.49
CA VAL A 121 -16.01 7.83 -7.95
C VAL A 121 -15.95 6.76 -6.86
N SER A 122 -14.85 6.70 -6.11
CA SER A 122 -14.68 5.77 -4.98
C SER A 122 -13.83 6.35 -3.86
N GLN A 123 -13.49 5.53 -2.86
CA GLN A 123 -12.58 5.91 -1.79
C GLN A 123 -11.20 6.31 -2.34
N TYR A 124 -10.72 5.64 -3.39
CA TYR A 124 -9.37 5.83 -3.95
C TYR A 124 -9.34 6.42 -5.37
N VAL A 125 -10.50 6.55 -6.01
CA VAL A 125 -10.65 7.10 -7.37
C VAL A 125 -11.33 8.46 -7.31
N GLN A 126 -10.63 9.49 -7.78
CA GLN A 126 -11.13 10.85 -7.85
C GLN A 126 -12.02 11.02 -9.08
N THR A 127 -11.48 10.74 -10.27
CA THR A 127 -12.21 10.82 -11.53
C THR A 127 -11.86 9.64 -12.43
N VAL A 128 -12.76 9.32 -13.35
CA VAL A 128 -12.50 8.48 -14.53
C VAL A 128 -12.87 9.32 -15.74
N GLN A 129 -11.92 9.50 -16.65
CA GLN A 129 -12.07 10.28 -17.87
C GLN A 129 -11.56 9.48 -19.08
N THR A 130 -12.00 9.86 -20.27
CA THR A 130 -11.50 9.31 -21.54
C THR A 130 -11.09 10.43 -22.48
N THR A 131 -9.98 10.25 -23.20
CA THR A 131 -9.66 11.11 -24.35
C THR A 131 -10.50 10.74 -25.56
N ASP A 132 -10.51 11.59 -26.59
CA ASP A 132 -11.08 11.26 -27.91
C ASP A 132 -10.41 10.03 -28.56
N ALA A 133 -9.15 9.74 -28.23
CA ALA A 133 -8.42 8.55 -28.62
C ALA A 133 -8.73 7.30 -27.77
N GLY A 134 -9.67 7.37 -26.83
CA GLY A 134 -10.06 6.25 -25.98
C GLY A 134 -9.06 5.90 -24.87
N VAL A 135 -8.07 6.77 -24.60
CA VAL A 135 -7.19 6.62 -23.45
C VAL A 135 -8.00 6.86 -22.19
N VAL A 136 -8.08 5.87 -21.30
CA VAL A 136 -8.79 5.99 -20.03
C VAL A 136 -7.84 6.57 -18.99
N GLN A 137 -8.20 7.69 -18.39
CA GLN A 137 -7.44 8.39 -17.35
C GLN A 137 -8.16 8.24 -16.02
N VAL A 138 -7.46 7.75 -15.01
CA VAL A 138 -8.00 7.60 -13.65
C VAL A 138 -7.14 8.38 -12.68
N GLU A 139 -7.74 9.39 -12.05
CA GLU A 139 -7.06 10.21 -11.04
C GLU A 139 -7.16 9.57 -9.66
N VAL A 140 -6.03 9.48 -8.96
CA VAL A 140 -5.92 8.86 -7.64
C VAL A 140 -6.30 9.84 -6.53
N ARG A 141 -6.96 9.35 -5.47
CA ARG A 141 -7.17 10.11 -4.23
C ARG A 141 -6.97 9.25 -2.99
N ASN A 142 -6.74 9.92 -1.85
CA ASN A 142 -6.88 9.34 -0.51
C ASN A 142 -6.11 8.02 -0.28
N ILE A 143 -4.97 7.83 -0.97
CA ILE A 143 -4.05 6.71 -0.74
C ILE A 143 -2.85 7.20 0.07
N ASP A 144 -2.05 8.10 -0.51
CA ASP A 144 -0.83 8.66 0.05
C ASP A 144 -0.45 9.95 -0.70
N GLY A 145 0.28 10.87 -0.06
CA GLY A 145 0.72 12.12 -0.69
C GLY A 145 1.62 11.92 -1.92
N ALA A 146 2.29 10.77 -2.03
CA ALA A 146 3.12 10.44 -3.20
C ALA A 146 2.33 10.06 -4.46
N VAL A 147 1.03 9.74 -4.34
CA VAL A 147 0.21 9.29 -5.47
C VAL A 147 -1.10 10.06 -5.64
N ASN A 148 -1.56 10.80 -4.64
CA ASN A 148 -2.82 11.53 -4.74
C ASN A 148 -2.73 12.66 -5.77
N GLY A 149 -3.72 12.76 -6.66
CA GLY A 149 -3.76 13.70 -7.78
C GLY A 149 -2.99 13.23 -9.01
N GLU A 150 -2.25 12.13 -8.92
CA GLU A 150 -1.62 11.51 -10.07
C GLU A 150 -2.63 10.72 -10.90
N ILE A 151 -2.33 10.59 -12.20
CA ILE A 151 -3.20 9.92 -13.17
C ILE A 151 -2.55 8.61 -13.63
N VAL A 152 -3.34 7.54 -13.57
CA VAL A 152 -3.03 6.25 -14.21
C VAL A 152 -3.79 6.18 -15.52
N GLU A 153 -3.08 5.82 -16.58
CA GLU A 153 -3.64 5.69 -17.93
C GLU A 153 -3.74 4.24 -18.35
N LEU A 154 -4.86 3.90 -19.00
CA LEU A 154 -5.02 2.70 -19.77
C LEU A 154 -5.15 3.09 -21.25
N ARG A 155 -4.11 2.79 -22.03
CA ARG A 155 -3.89 3.25 -23.40
C ARG A 155 -4.23 2.14 -24.39
N PRO A 156 -5.19 2.35 -25.32
CA PRO A 156 -5.53 1.36 -26.34
C PRO A 156 -4.56 1.42 -27.54
N PHE A 157 -4.27 0.25 -28.11
CA PHE A 157 -3.44 0.09 -29.31
C PHE A 157 -4.15 -0.77 -30.36
N THR A 158 -4.00 -0.41 -31.63
CA THR A 158 -4.65 -1.10 -32.76
C THR A 158 -3.84 -2.30 -33.27
N ASP A 159 -2.60 -2.47 -32.82
CA ASP A 159 -1.74 -3.63 -33.06
C ASP A 159 -1.49 -4.44 -31.78
N ALA A 160 -1.16 -5.72 -31.95
CA ALA A 160 -0.92 -6.63 -30.83
C ALA A 160 0.39 -6.33 -30.08
N ASP A 161 1.35 -5.69 -30.74
CA ASP A 161 2.66 -5.35 -30.19
C ASP A 161 2.67 -4.02 -29.42
N ALA A 162 1.50 -3.34 -29.33
CA ALA A 162 1.31 -2.07 -28.65
C ALA A 162 2.26 -0.95 -29.13
N THR A 163 2.42 -0.82 -30.45
CA THR A 163 3.28 0.19 -31.10
C THR A 163 2.50 1.33 -31.74
N THR A 164 1.25 1.07 -32.14
CA THR A 164 0.34 2.00 -32.81
C THR A 164 -0.79 2.35 -31.86
N ALA A 165 -0.63 3.45 -31.13
CA ALA A 165 -1.68 3.98 -30.26
C ALA A 165 -2.93 4.28 -31.07
N ALA A 166 -4.11 3.98 -30.50
CA ALA A 166 -5.37 4.31 -31.14
C ALA A 166 -5.54 5.84 -31.26
N VAL A 167 -6.28 6.26 -32.29
CA VAL A 167 -6.66 7.65 -32.51
C VAL A 167 -8.18 7.78 -32.63
N ALA A 168 -8.71 9.00 -32.51
CA ALA A 168 -10.17 9.22 -32.52
C ALA A 168 -10.88 8.63 -33.76
N ASN A 169 -10.22 8.63 -34.93
CA ASN A 169 -10.77 8.05 -36.16
C ASN A 169 -10.88 6.51 -36.14
N ASP A 170 -10.14 5.83 -35.27
CA ASP A 170 -10.23 4.36 -35.09
C ASP A 170 -11.55 3.94 -34.44
N PHE A 171 -12.34 4.90 -33.95
CA PHE A 171 -13.65 4.68 -33.34
C PHE A 171 -14.81 5.13 -34.24
N VAL A 172 -14.57 5.46 -35.52
CA VAL A 172 -15.59 5.93 -36.45
C VAL A 172 -15.98 4.83 -37.45
N ARG A 173 -17.28 4.69 -37.74
CA ARG A 173 -17.78 3.75 -38.74
C ARG A 173 -17.12 4.00 -40.09
N GLY A 174 -16.55 2.94 -40.67
CA GLY A 174 -15.86 2.97 -41.96
C GLY A 174 -14.34 3.11 -41.86
N THR A 175 -13.82 3.66 -40.76
CA THR A 175 -12.38 3.72 -40.46
C THR A 175 -11.98 2.93 -39.23
N ALA A 176 -12.97 2.35 -38.53
CA ALA A 176 -12.78 1.68 -37.26
C ALA A 176 -11.67 0.62 -37.30
N GLN A 177 -10.77 0.68 -36.32
CA GLN A 177 -9.71 -0.30 -36.12
C GLN A 177 -9.93 -1.00 -34.78
N PRO A 178 -9.99 -2.35 -34.75
CA PRO A 178 -10.19 -3.05 -33.50
C PRO A 178 -8.99 -2.85 -32.57
N ILE A 179 -9.25 -2.54 -31.29
CA ILE A 179 -8.20 -2.53 -30.28
C ILE A 179 -7.67 -3.96 -30.06
N ARG A 180 -6.36 -4.13 -30.15
CA ARG A 180 -5.66 -5.41 -30.04
C ARG A 180 -4.82 -5.54 -28.78
N ALA A 181 -4.35 -4.42 -28.24
CA ALA A 181 -3.58 -4.39 -27.01
C ALA A 181 -3.97 -3.19 -26.15
N TRP A 182 -3.64 -3.29 -24.86
CA TRP A 182 -3.82 -2.23 -23.88
C TRP A 182 -2.56 -2.18 -23.02
N LEU A 183 -1.98 -0.99 -22.88
CA LEU A 183 -0.89 -0.77 -21.92
C LEU A 183 -1.39 0.13 -20.79
N CYS A 184 -0.99 -0.22 -19.57
CA CYS A 184 -1.34 0.53 -18.38
C CYS A 184 -0.08 1.14 -17.79
N GLY A 185 -0.12 2.42 -17.42
CA GLY A 185 1.05 3.10 -16.90
C GLY A 185 0.71 4.47 -16.30
N PRO A 186 1.71 5.22 -15.81
CA PRO A 186 1.51 6.59 -15.39
C PRO A 186 1.18 7.48 -16.60
N SER A 187 0.48 8.59 -16.37
CA SER A 187 0.30 9.62 -17.40
C SER A 187 1.64 10.24 -17.80
N ALA A 188 1.76 10.64 -19.08
CA ALA A 188 2.99 11.22 -19.63
C ALA A 188 3.42 12.53 -18.93
N SER A 189 2.49 13.24 -18.27
CA SER A 189 2.76 14.46 -17.51
C SER A 189 2.82 14.26 -15.99
N GLY A 190 2.61 13.04 -15.50
CA GLY A 190 2.57 12.72 -14.07
C GLY A 190 3.96 12.51 -13.46
N SER A 191 4.03 12.57 -12.13
CA SER A 191 5.22 12.23 -11.34
C SER A 191 5.12 10.85 -10.66
N LEU A 192 4.07 10.09 -10.97
CA LEU A 192 3.80 8.76 -10.44
C LEU A 192 4.92 7.77 -10.77
N GLU A 193 5.56 7.23 -9.73
CA GLU A 193 6.61 6.22 -9.86
C GLU A 193 6.06 4.79 -10.02
N ASP A 194 6.65 3.98 -10.91
CA ASP A 194 6.24 2.59 -11.19
C ASP A 194 6.22 1.67 -9.98
N LYS A 195 6.99 1.98 -8.93
CA LYS A 195 7.02 1.19 -7.69
C LYS A 195 5.65 1.14 -6.99
N TYR A 196 4.83 2.17 -7.18
CA TYR A 196 3.48 2.26 -6.62
C TYR A 196 2.43 1.59 -7.50
N LEU A 197 2.74 1.29 -8.77
CA LEU A 197 1.82 0.63 -9.68
C LEU A 197 1.83 -0.89 -9.48
N PRO A 198 0.66 -1.56 -9.62
CA PRO A 198 0.60 -3.01 -9.68
C PRO A 198 1.39 -3.52 -10.88
N ALA A 199 1.80 -4.80 -10.86
CA ALA A 199 2.69 -5.36 -11.88
C ALA A 199 2.15 -5.24 -13.31
N THR A 200 0.82 -5.20 -13.48
CA THR A 200 0.15 -5.08 -14.79
C THR A 200 0.19 -3.67 -15.39
N CYS A 201 0.77 -2.70 -14.67
CA CYS A 201 0.73 -1.28 -15.03
C CYS A 201 2.11 -0.61 -14.93
N ARG A 202 3.19 -1.33 -15.19
CA ARG A 202 4.56 -0.81 -15.09
C ARG A 202 5.23 -0.61 -16.45
N ASP A 203 4.44 -0.58 -17.52
CA ASP A 203 4.91 -0.64 -18.91
C ASP A 203 4.47 0.60 -19.74
#